data_AF-A0AA86RCD4-F1
#
_entry.id   AF-A0AA86RCD4-F1
#
_cell.length_a   1.000
_cell.length_b   1.000
_cell.length_c   1.000
_cell.angle_alpha   90.00
_cell.angle_beta   90.00
_cell.angle_gamma   90.00
#
_symmetry.space_group_name_H-M   'P 1'
#
loop_
_entity.id
_entity.type
_entity.pdbx_description
1 polymer ?
#
loop_
_entity_poly.entity_id
_entity_poly.type
_entity_poly.pdbx_seq_one_letter_code
_entity_poly.pdbx_strand_id
1 'polypeptide(L)'
;MSYHFWSDEETSLLIASIKRYNFDWEEVQFKTFPNLTIAQIKNKFYSNKQFKVLANQPITDYEKQLIRNSRQNVQNKPENVQQELNDQLNDFLNKINDYKEK
;
A
#
# COMPACT_ATOMS: atom_id res chain seq x y z
N MET A 1 -14.11 12.63 0.21
CA MET A 1 -13.29 11.46 -0.20
C MET A 1 -12.29 11.95 -1.23
N SER A 2 -10.99 11.78 -0.98
CA SER A 2 -9.97 12.15 -1.97
C SER A 2 -9.95 11.12 -3.10
N TYR A 3 -9.98 11.60 -4.35
CA TYR A 3 -9.88 10.75 -5.53
C TYR A 3 -8.43 10.29 -5.70
N HIS A 4 -8.21 8.97 -5.75
CA HIS A 4 -6.89 8.41 -6.03
C HIS A 4 -6.73 8.21 -7.54
N PHE A 5 -5.69 8.82 -8.09
CA PHE A 5 -5.32 8.65 -9.48
C PHE A 5 -4.50 7.35 -9.64
N TRP A 6 -4.97 6.47 -10.51
CA TRP A 6 -4.34 5.16 -10.74
C TRP A 6 -3.43 5.23 -11.96
N SER A 7 -2.15 4.94 -11.76
CA SER A 7 -1.21 4.70 -12.85
C SER A 7 -1.47 3.38 -13.57
N ASP A 8 -0.87 3.23 -14.75
CA ASP A 8 -0.93 1.97 -15.52
C ASP A 8 -0.20 0.83 -14.80
N GLU A 9 0.87 1.17 -14.07
CA GLU A 9 1.62 0.23 -13.23
C GLU A 9 0.78 -0.28 -12.06
N GLU A 10 0.13 0.62 -11.31
CA GLU A 10 -0.78 0.24 -10.22
C GLU A 10 -1.97 -0.56 -10.74
N THR A 11 -2.46 -0.22 -11.93
CA THR A 11 -3.54 -0.95 -12.59
C THR A 11 -3.13 -2.39 -12.93
N SER A 12 -1.94 -2.56 -13.50
CA SER A 12 -1.38 -3.88 -13.82
C SER A 12 -1.11 -4.70 -12.56
N LEU A 13 -0.58 -4.05 -11.53
CA LEU A 13 -0.35 -4.64 -10.23
C LEU A 13 -1.65 -5.07 -9.54
N LEU A 14 -2.72 -4.27 -9.65
CA LEU A 14 -4.04 -4.62 -9.12
C LEU A 14 -4.57 -5.91 -9.75
N ILE A 15 -4.50 -6.02 -11.08
CA ILE A 15 -4.97 -7.23 -11.79
C ILE A 15 -4.14 -8.45 -11.35
N ALA A 16 -2.82 -8.30 -11.30
CA ALA A 16 -1.91 -9.35 -10.85
C ALA A 16 -2.24 -9.82 -9.42
N SER A 17 -2.47 -8.88 -8.50
CA SER A 17 -2.84 -9.20 -7.11
C SER A 17 -4.19 -9.91 -7.02
N ILE A 18 -5.20 -9.49 -7.79
CA ILE A 18 -6.51 -10.17 -7.79
C ILE A 18 -6.39 -11.61 -8.31
N LYS A 19 -5.61 -11.83 -9.38
CA LYS A 19 -5.31 -13.19 -9.88
C LYS A 19 -4.63 -14.05 -8.82
N ARG A 20 -3.75 -13.47 -8.02
CA ARG A 20 -2.98 -14.21 -7.01
C ARG A 20 -3.79 -14.56 -5.77
N TYR A 21 -4.62 -13.64 -5.29
CA TYR A 21 -5.35 -13.79 -4.04
C TYR A 21 -6.85 -14.11 -4.25
N ASN A 22 -7.28 -14.42 -5.47
CA ASN A 22 -8.65 -14.82 -5.80
C ASN A 22 -9.72 -13.91 -5.21
N PHE A 23 -9.60 -12.60 -5.43
CA PHE A 23 -10.55 -11.59 -4.91
C PHE A 23 -10.58 -11.45 -3.38
N ASP A 24 -9.61 -11.98 -2.66
CA ASP A 24 -9.40 -11.62 -1.25
C ASP A 24 -8.93 -10.16 -1.16
N TRP A 25 -9.89 -9.27 -0.96
CA TRP A 25 -9.67 -7.83 -0.94
C TRP A 25 -8.83 -7.38 0.26
N GLU A 26 -8.85 -8.12 1.37
CA GLU A 26 -8.08 -7.81 2.56
C GLU A 26 -6.60 -8.11 2.29
N GLU A 27 -6.29 -9.28 1.73
CA GLU A 27 -4.92 -9.64 1.33
C GLU A 27 -4.39 -8.72 0.21
N VAL A 28 -5.22 -8.38 -0.79
CA VAL A 28 -4.83 -7.44 -1.85
C VAL A 28 -4.47 -6.08 -1.26
N GLN A 29 -5.29 -5.54 -0.37
CA GLN A 29 -5.04 -4.27 0.29
C GLN A 29 -3.78 -4.34 1.16
N PHE A 30 -3.72 -5.32 2.05
CA PHE A 30 -2.64 -5.46 3.03
C PHE A 30 -1.28 -5.68 2.38
N LYS A 31 -1.20 -6.56 1.37
CA LYS A 31 0.06 -6.96 0.73
C LYS A 31 0.51 -6.04 -0.40
N THR A 32 -0.40 -5.29 -1.01
CA THR A 32 -0.12 -4.58 -2.28
C THR A 32 -0.41 -3.09 -2.21
N PHE A 33 -1.52 -2.70 -1.58
CA PHE A 33 -1.97 -1.31 -1.55
C PHE A 33 -2.29 -0.84 -0.12
N PRO A 34 -1.31 -0.84 0.80
CA PRO A 34 -1.55 -0.55 2.21
C PRO A 34 -2.05 0.89 2.46
N ASN A 35 -1.79 1.79 1.52
CA ASN A 35 -2.21 3.20 1.60
C ASN A 35 -3.60 3.45 0.99
N LEU A 36 -4.23 2.42 0.40
CA LEU A 36 -5.57 2.52 -0.18
C LEU A 36 -6.58 1.78 0.70
N THR A 37 -7.81 2.28 0.68
CA THR A 37 -8.94 1.59 1.29
C THR A 37 -9.46 0.49 0.36
N ILE A 38 -10.03 -0.57 0.93
CA ILE A 38 -10.71 -1.63 0.16
C ILE A 38 -11.77 -1.05 -0.78
N ALA A 39 -12.48 0.00 -0.35
CA ALA A 39 -13.48 0.68 -1.17
C ALA A 39 -12.88 1.31 -2.43
N GLN A 40 -11.73 1.99 -2.31
CA GLN A 40 -11.03 2.57 -3.47
C GLN A 40 -10.56 1.49 -4.46
N ILE A 41 -10.01 0.39 -3.92
CA ILE A 41 -9.54 -0.76 -4.71
C ILE A 41 -10.70 -1.41 -5.47
N LYS A 42 -11.81 -1.70 -4.77
CA LYS A 42 -13.03 -2.25 -5.37
C LYS A 42 -13.61 -1.31 -6.41
N ASN A 43 -13.71 -0.02 -6.12
CA ASN A 43 -14.23 0.97 -7.07
C ASN A 43 -13.42 0.98 -8.36
N LYS A 44 -12.08 0.98 -8.27
CA LYS A 44 -11.24 0.85 -9.46
C LYS A 44 -11.52 -0.44 -10.21
N PHE A 45 -11.55 -1.58 -9.51
CA PHE A 45 -11.77 -2.87 -10.14
C PHE A 45 -13.12 -2.97 -10.87
N TYR A 46 -14.21 -2.58 -10.21
CA TYR A 46 -15.55 -2.67 -10.77
C TYR A 46 -15.86 -1.59 -11.81
N SER A 47 -15.13 -0.46 -11.79
CA SER A 47 -15.28 0.59 -12.81
C SER A 47 -14.81 0.14 -14.20
N ASN A 48 -13.90 -0.84 -14.28
CA ASN A 48 -13.37 -1.35 -15.54
C ASN A 48 -13.81 -2.80 -15.81
N LYS A 49 -14.73 -2.99 -16.77
CA LYS A 49 -15.24 -4.31 -17.15
C LYS A 49 -14.15 -5.27 -17.66
N GLN A 50 -13.06 -4.75 -18.23
CA GLN A 50 -11.97 -5.58 -18.75
C GLN A 50 -11.21 -6.27 -17.62
N PHE A 51 -11.17 -5.69 -16.41
CA PHE A 51 -10.42 -6.29 -15.31
C PHE A 51 -11.01 -7.62 -14.85
N LYS A 52 -12.33 -7.80 -14.97
CA LYS A 52 -12.96 -9.09 -14.68
C LYS A 52 -12.51 -10.19 -15.63
N VAL A 53 -12.35 -9.86 -16.92
CA VAL A 53 -11.87 -10.82 -17.92
C VAL A 53 -10.42 -11.15 -17.66
N LEU A 54 -9.59 -10.14 -17.42
CA LEU A 54 -8.16 -10.32 -17.16
C LEU A 54 -7.92 -11.08 -15.86
N ALA A 55 -8.63 -10.77 -14.78
CA ALA A 55 -8.49 -11.44 -13.49
C ALA A 55 -8.81 -12.95 -13.52
N ASN A 56 -9.62 -13.40 -14.48
CA ASN A 56 -9.93 -14.83 -14.65
C ASN A 56 -8.87 -15.59 -15.47
N GLN A 57 -7.88 -14.90 -16.03
CA GLN A 57 -6.78 -15.55 -16.73
C GLN A 57 -5.73 -16.09 -15.75
N PRO A 58 -4.99 -17.14 -16.13
CA PRO A 58 -3.86 -17.62 -15.35
C PRO A 58 -2.87 -16.50 -15.04
N ILE A 59 -2.28 -16.55 -13.85
CA ILE A 59 -1.22 -15.64 -13.46
C ILE A 59 0.08 -15.97 -14.21
N THR A 60 0.64 -14.96 -14.87
CA THR A 60 1.90 -15.06 -15.62
C THR A 60 3.11 -14.88 -14.70
N ASP A 61 4.29 -15.30 -15.15
CA ASP A 61 5.52 -15.12 -14.36
C ASP A 61 5.91 -13.66 -14.19
N TYR A 62 5.60 -12.81 -15.19
CA TYR A 62 5.75 -11.36 -15.08
C TYR A 62 4.87 -10.78 -13.97
N GLU A 63 3.59 -11.18 -13.90
CA GLU A 63 2.68 -10.75 -12.83
C GLU A 63 3.13 -11.24 -11.45
N LYS A 64 3.70 -12.45 -11.36
CA LYS A 64 4.30 -12.93 -10.10
C LYS A 64 5.49 -12.06 -9.67
N GLN A 65 6.32 -11.62 -10.61
CA GLN A 65 7.45 -10.73 -10.33
C GLN A 65 6.98 -9.33 -9.90
N LEU A 66 5.97 -8.77 -10.56
CA LEU A 66 5.37 -7.48 -10.19
C LEU A 66 4.92 -7.47 -8.72
N ILE A 67 4.19 -8.49 -8.29
CA ILE A 67 3.73 -8.63 -6.90
C ILE A 67 4.90 -8.80 -5.92
N ARG A 68 5.96 -9.49 -6.33
CA ARG A 68 7.15 -9.66 -5.49
C ARG A 68 7.85 -8.31 -5.28
N ASN A 69 8.01 -7.52 -6.34
CA ASN A 69 8.67 -6.23 -6.29
C ASN A 69 7.86 -5.21 -5.46
N SER A 70 6.53 -5.23 -5.58
CA SER A 70 5.67 -4.35 -4.78
C SER A 70 5.81 -4.63 -3.27
N ARG A 71 5.95 -5.90 -2.87
CA ARG A 71 6.16 -6.28 -1.47
C ARG A 71 7.49 -5.81 -0.90
N GLN A 72 8.56 -5.81 -1.68
CA GLN A 72 9.87 -5.29 -1.24
C GLN A 72 9.79 -3.79 -0.93
N ASN A 73 9.01 -3.03 -1.69
CA ASN A 73 8.78 -1.61 -1.41
C ASN A 73 7.91 -1.37 -0.17
N VAL A 74 6.99 -2.29 0.16
CA VAL A 74 6.17 -2.20 1.39
C VAL A 74 6.97 -2.63 2.63
N GLN A 75 7.86 -3.61 2.52
CA GLN A 75 8.73 -4.03 3.63
C GLN A 75 9.87 -3.04 3.92
N ASN A 76 10.26 -2.21 2.95
CA ASN A 76 11.18 -1.09 3.16
C ASN A 76 10.46 0.19 3.63
N LYS A 77 9.26 0.09 4.20
CA LYS A 77 8.67 1.21 4.95
C LYS A 77 9.56 1.37 6.20
N PRO A 78 10.23 2.51 6.42
CA PRO A 78 11.19 2.60 7.50
C PRO A 78 10.41 2.50 8.80
N GLU A 79 10.59 1.39 9.52
CA GLU A 79 10.23 1.27 10.93
C GLU A 79 10.85 2.43 11.75
N ASN A 80 11.90 3.07 11.20
CA ASN A 80 12.54 4.26 11.73
C ASN A 80 11.73 5.57 11.69
N VAL A 81 10.66 5.75 10.89
CA VAL A 81 10.01 7.09 10.86
C VAL A 81 9.24 7.38 12.16
N GLN A 82 8.57 6.38 12.73
CA GLN A 82 7.87 6.56 14.01
C GLN A 82 8.86 6.65 15.18
N GLN A 83 9.96 5.90 15.12
CA GLN A 83 11.03 5.96 16.11
C GLN A 83 11.70 7.35 16.11
N GLU A 84 12.05 7.85 14.94
CA GLU A 84 12.70 9.16 14.76
C GLU A 84 11.79 10.32 15.17
N LEU A 85 10.49 10.24 14.89
CA LEU A 85 9.51 11.22 15.38
C LEU A 85 9.38 11.19 16.92
N ASN A 86 9.38 10.01 17.53
CA ASN A 86 9.32 9.87 18.98
C ASN A 86 10.60 10.39 19.65
N ASP A 87 11.76 10.10 19.07
CA ASP A 87 13.04 10.60 19.57
C ASP A 87 13.11 12.12 19.49
N GLN A 88 12.68 12.72 18.37
CA GLN A 88 12.56 14.18 18.23
C GLN A 88 11.57 14.81 19.21
N LEU A 89 10.45 14.14 19.48
CA LEU A 89 9.45 14.63 20.43
C LEU A 89 9.98 14.62 21.87
N ASN A 90 10.69 13.55 22.25
CA ASN A 90 11.30 13.42 23.57
C ASN A 90 12.40 14.46 23.79
N ASP A 91 13.22 14.71 22.77
CA ASP A 91 14.28 15.72 22.81
C ASP A 91 13.70 17.14 22.98
N PHE A 92 12.55 17.42 22.37
CA PHE A 92 11.83 18.68 22.53
C PHE A 92 11.22 18.84 23.93
N LEU A 93 10.61 17.79 24.47
CA LEU A 93 10.01 17.81 25.81
C LEU A 93 11.06 18.01 26.91
N ASN A 94 12.24 17.38 26.77
CA ASN A 94 13.35 17.56 27.70
C ASN A 94 13.86 19.01 27.70
N LYS A 95 14.01 19.61 26.50
CA LYS A 95 14.39 21.03 26.39
C LYS A 95 13.38 21.95 27.07
N ILE A 96 12.08 21.69 26.95
CA ILE A 96 11.05 22.51 27.62
C ILE A 96 11.16 22.44 29.15
N ASN A 97 11.46 21.26 29.70
CA ASN A 97 11.60 21.09 31.14
C ASN A 97 12.83 21.82 31.69
N ASP A 98 13.95 21.79 30.97
CA ASP A 98 15.17 22.55 31.34
C ASP A 98 14.95 24.07 31.38
N TYR A 99 13.99 24.60 30.60
CA TYR A 99 13.63 26.03 30.64
C TYR A 99 12.68 26.41 31.79
N LYS A 100 12.05 25.45 32.46
CA LYS A 100 11.14 25.71 33.59
C LYS A 100 11.82 25.69 34.96
N GLU A 101 13.05 25.17 35.04
CA GLU A 101 13.83 25.08 36.29
C GLU A 101 14.87 26.21 36.46
N LYS A 102 14.84 27.25 35.61
CA LYS A 102 15.62 28.49 35.76
C LYS A 102 14.71 29.69 36.04
#